data_AF-A0A1J3E234-F1
#
_entry.id   AF-A0A1J3E234-F1
#
_cell.length_a   1.000
_cell.length_b   1.000
_cell.length_c   1.000
_cell.angle_alpha   90.00
_cell.angle_beta   90.00
_cell.angle_gamma   90.00
#
_symmetry.space_group_name_H-M   'P 1'
#
loop_
_entity.id
_entity.type
_entity.pdbx_description
1 polymer ?
#
loop_
_entity_poly.entity_id
_entity_poly.type
_entity_poly.pdbx_seq_one_letter_code
_entity_poly.pdbx_strand_id
1 'polypeptide(L)'
;QSFPDTEHLDHLQVLNLCGCIGITIFPEVPPNIKELCLKGTSITEIPATIESLSRLVKLDLGNCKELLDFLVKIHNMESLEFLNLSGCTALKSFPEIPKRVGSFQYLI
;
A
#
# COMPACT_ATOMS: atom_id res chain seq x y z
N GLN A 1 -13.65 -8.23 7.72
CA GLN A 1 -14.71 -7.25 7.40
C GLN A 1 -14.15 -6.35 6.31
N SER A 2 -14.91 -6.03 5.27
CA SER A 2 -14.47 -5.04 4.29
C SER A 2 -14.49 -3.64 4.91
N PHE A 3 -13.53 -2.82 4.51
CA PHE A 3 -13.54 -1.40 4.81
C PHE A 3 -14.72 -0.71 4.08
N PRO A 4 -15.33 0.35 4.63
CA PRO A 4 -16.42 1.07 3.96
C PRO A 4 -15.96 1.64 2.61
N ASP A 5 -16.91 1.81 1.68
CA ASP A 5 -16.65 2.48 0.41
C ASP A 5 -16.15 3.91 0.64
N THR A 6 -15.03 4.25 0.01
CA THR A 6 -14.42 5.59 0.05
C THR A 6 -14.25 6.23 -1.32
N GLU A 7 -14.77 5.62 -2.39
CA GLU A 7 -14.63 6.13 -3.76
C GLU A 7 -15.17 7.55 -3.92
N HIS A 8 -16.23 7.87 -3.19
CA HIS A 8 -16.91 9.18 -3.22
C HIS A 8 -16.23 10.27 -2.37
N LEU A 9 -15.14 9.95 -1.68
CA LEU A 9 -14.43 10.90 -0.81
C LEU A 9 -13.39 11.70 -1.62
N ASP A 10 -13.87 12.54 -2.52
CA ASP A 10 -13.08 13.31 -3.51
C ASP A 10 -12.00 14.24 -2.90
N HIS A 11 -12.03 14.47 -1.59
CA HIS A 11 -11.04 15.25 -0.85
C HIS A 11 -10.16 14.43 0.10
N LEU A 12 -10.40 13.13 0.26
CA LEU A 12 -9.60 12.25 1.10
C LEU A 12 -8.18 12.09 0.56
N GLN A 13 -7.20 12.64 1.28
CA GLN A 13 -5.77 12.54 0.90
C GLN A 13 -4.98 11.57 1.78
N VAL A 14 -5.48 11.28 2.98
CA VAL A 14 -4.79 10.44 3.97
C VAL A 14 -5.77 9.42 4.50
N LEU A 15 -5.40 8.14 4.39
CA LEU A 15 -6.15 7.04 4.96
C LEU A 15 -5.23 6.22 5.86
N ASN A 16 -5.58 6.14 7.15
CA ASN A 16 -4.83 5.39 8.14
C ASN A 16 -5.68 4.23 8.67
N LEU A 17 -5.22 3.02 8.39
CA LEU A 17 -5.81 1.75 8.83
C LEU A 17 -4.78 0.89 9.58
N CYS A 18 -3.75 1.53 10.14
CA CYS A 18 -2.69 0.80 10.83
C CYS A 18 -3.31 -0.04 11.99
N GLY A 19 -2.94 -1.32 12.08
CA GLY A 19 -3.38 -2.24 13.13
C GLY A 19 -4.81 -2.79 12.97
N CYS A 20 -5.50 -2.47 11.87
CA CYS A 20 -6.82 -3.01 11.57
C CYS A 20 -6.72 -4.47 11.08
N ILE A 21 -6.48 -5.42 11.98
CA ILE A 21 -6.30 -6.85 11.68
C ILE A 21 -7.51 -7.50 10.95
N GLY A 22 -8.69 -6.89 11.06
CA GLY A 22 -9.90 -7.37 10.36
C GLY A 22 -9.93 -7.05 8.87
N ILE A 23 -8.98 -6.24 8.38
CA ILE A 23 -8.80 -5.89 6.97
C ILE A 23 -7.88 -6.93 6.35
N THR A 24 -8.49 -7.80 5.55
CA THR A 24 -7.82 -8.90 4.84
C THR A 24 -7.78 -8.67 3.32
N ILE A 25 -8.57 -7.72 2.84
CA ILE A 25 -8.65 -7.31 1.43
C ILE A 25 -8.13 -5.89 1.34
N PHE A 26 -7.34 -5.59 0.32
CA PHE A 26 -6.87 -4.23 0.08
C PHE A 26 -8.08 -3.27 -0.10
N PRO A 27 -8.13 -2.13 0.61
CA PRO A 27 -9.28 -1.24 0.53
C PRO A 27 -9.34 -0.53 -0.83
N GLU A 28 -10.54 -0.38 -1.38
CA GLU A 28 -10.79 0.54 -2.48
C GLU A 28 -10.68 1.97 -1.96
N VAL A 29 -9.81 2.76 -2.60
CA VAL A 29 -9.47 4.13 -2.19
C VAL A 29 -9.57 5.08 -3.38
N PRO A 30 -9.98 6.33 -3.15
CA PRO A 30 -10.14 7.29 -4.23
C PRO A 30 -8.78 7.72 -4.82
N PRO A 31 -8.72 8.13 -6.10
CA PRO A 31 -7.47 8.39 -6.82
C PRO A 31 -6.69 9.62 -6.33
N ASN A 32 -7.33 10.46 -5.50
CA ASN A 32 -6.75 11.65 -4.87
C ASN A 32 -5.91 11.33 -3.61
N ILE A 33 -5.87 10.08 -3.16
CA ILE A 33 -5.10 9.64 -1.99
C ILE A 33 -3.60 9.91 -2.18
N LYS A 34 -2.96 10.39 -1.12
CA LYS A 34 -1.51 10.68 -1.05
C LYS A 34 -0.79 9.81 -0.04
N GLU A 35 -1.45 9.48 1.07
CA GLU A 35 -0.88 8.62 2.10
C GLU A 35 -1.84 7.49 2.46
N LEU A 36 -1.33 6.26 2.41
CA LEU A 36 -2.05 5.05 2.78
C LEU A 36 -1.23 4.25 3.80
N CYS A 37 -1.73 4.16 5.04
CA CYS A 37 -1.20 3.22 6.04
C CYS A 37 -2.07 1.98 6.14
N LEU A 38 -1.48 0.84 5.83
CA LEU A 38 -2.03 -0.51 6.03
C LEU A 38 -1.15 -1.34 6.98
N LYS A 39 -0.21 -0.69 7.68
CA LYS A 39 0.73 -1.34 8.60
C LYS A 39 0.02 -2.25 9.59
N GLY A 40 0.40 -3.52 9.65
CA GLY A 40 -0.15 -4.49 10.61
C GLY A 40 -1.59 -4.92 10.31
N THR A 41 -2.06 -4.73 9.08
CA THR A 41 -3.28 -5.38 8.58
C THR A 41 -2.99 -6.83 8.15
N SER A 42 -4.04 -7.61 7.91
CA SER A 42 -3.96 -9.00 7.43
C SER A 42 -4.18 -9.11 5.92
N ILE A 43 -3.86 -8.05 5.16
CA ILE A 43 -3.96 -8.10 3.70
C ILE A 43 -3.03 -9.18 3.14
N THR A 44 -3.54 -9.95 2.18
CA THR A 44 -2.79 -11.05 1.56
C THR A 44 -2.19 -10.68 0.21
N GLU A 45 -2.77 -9.68 -0.46
CA GLU A 45 -2.39 -9.24 -1.79
C GLU A 45 -2.60 -7.73 -1.98
N ILE A 46 -1.92 -7.18 -2.98
CA ILE A 46 -2.09 -5.81 -3.45
C ILE A 46 -2.68 -5.88 -4.87
N PRO A 47 -3.78 -5.18 -5.16
CA PRO A 47 -4.41 -5.23 -6.47
C PRO A 47 -3.59 -4.44 -7.50
N ALA A 48 -3.62 -4.86 -8.75
CA ALA A 48 -2.97 -4.16 -9.87
C ALA A 48 -3.48 -2.72 -10.05
N THR A 49 -4.72 -2.44 -9.59
CA THR A 49 -5.32 -1.11 -9.62
C THR A 49 -4.60 -0.09 -8.76
N ILE A 50 -3.69 -0.49 -7.85
CA ILE A 50 -2.87 0.47 -7.09
C ILE A 50 -2.03 1.37 -7.99
N GLU A 51 -1.70 0.93 -9.21
CA GLU A 51 -0.98 1.73 -10.22
C GLU A 51 -1.79 2.97 -10.65
N SER A 52 -3.12 2.96 -10.49
CA SER A 52 -3.98 4.11 -10.77
C SER A 52 -3.85 5.23 -9.73
N LEU A 53 -3.27 4.96 -8.56
CA LEU A 53 -3.06 5.93 -7.49
C LEU A 53 -1.82 6.81 -7.78
N SER A 54 -1.87 7.53 -8.90
CA SER A 54 -0.80 8.37 -9.43
C SER A 54 -0.32 9.47 -8.47
N ARG A 55 -1.13 9.82 -7.46
CA ARG A 55 -0.85 10.85 -6.45
C ARG A 55 -0.33 10.27 -5.13
N LEU A 56 -0.23 8.95 -5.01
CA LEU A 56 0.23 8.30 -3.78
C LEU A 56 1.72 8.59 -3.57
N VAL A 57 2.03 9.25 -2.46
CA VAL A 57 3.38 9.61 -2.02
C VAL A 57 3.91 8.58 -1.02
N LYS A 58 3.03 8.03 -0.19
CA LYS A 58 3.40 7.14 0.92
C LYS A 58 2.52 5.90 0.97
N LEU A 59 3.15 4.74 0.94
CA LEU A 59 2.52 3.44 1.17
C LEU A 59 3.23 2.70 2.31
N ASP A 60 2.55 2.55 3.46
CA ASP A 60 3.06 1.81 4.61
C ASP A 60 2.35 0.46 4.76
N LEU A 61 3.06 -0.62 4.46
CA LEU A 61 2.61 -2.01 4.57
C LEU A 61 3.39 -2.78 5.64
N GLY A 62 4.09 -2.07 6.54
CA GLY A 62 4.93 -2.73 7.54
C GLY A 62 4.13 -3.73 8.39
N ASN A 63 4.74 -4.85 8.76
CA ASN A 63 4.12 -5.93 9.53
C ASN A 63 2.85 -6.55 8.89
N CYS A 64 2.61 -6.40 7.58
CA CYS A 64 1.60 -7.18 6.87
C CYS A 64 2.12 -8.62 6.67
N LYS A 65 2.03 -9.42 7.72
CA LYS A 65 2.66 -10.76 7.80
C LYS A 65 2.06 -11.79 6.86
N GLU A 66 0.83 -11.57 6.41
CA GLU A 66 0.08 -12.44 5.50
C GLU A 66 0.23 -12.03 4.02
N LEU A 67 0.88 -10.90 3.75
CA LEU A 67 1.10 -10.42 2.39
C LEU A 67 2.02 -11.39 1.64
N LEU A 68 1.45 -12.16 0.72
CA LEU A 68 2.15 -13.22 -0.01
C LEU A 68 2.94 -12.68 -1.17
N ASP A 69 2.37 -11.68 -1.84
CA ASP A 69 2.84 -11.27 -3.15
C ASP A 69 2.81 -9.77 -3.36
N PHE A 70 3.83 -9.30 -4.05
CA PHE A 70 3.94 -7.95 -4.58
C PHE A 70 4.24 -8.08 -6.08
N LEU A 71 3.34 -8.73 -6.82
CA LEU A 71 3.44 -8.82 -8.30
C LEU A 71 3.12 -7.49 -8.99
N VAL A 72 2.66 -6.50 -8.25
CA VAL A 72 2.24 -5.24 -8.83
C VAL A 72 3.46 -4.41 -9.20
N LYS A 73 3.48 -3.97 -10.46
CA LYS A 73 4.58 -3.18 -11.00
C LYS A 73 4.35 -1.72 -10.64
N ILE A 74 4.76 -1.32 -9.44
CA ILE A 74 4.66 0.07 -8.99
C ILE A 74 5.66 1.02 -9.69
N HIS A 75 6.41 0.56 -10.69
CA HIS A 75 7.35 1.35 -11.50
C HIS A 75 6.78 2.64 -12.11
N ASN A 76 5.47 2.69 -12.37
CA ASN A 76 4.78 3.84 -12.95
C ASN A 76 4.22 4.82 -11.90
N MET A 77 4.36 4.53 -10.60
CA MET A 77 3.90 5.40 -9.52
C MET A 77 4.92 6.52 -9.26
N GLU A 78 4.98 7.51 -10.16
CA GLU A 78 6.02 8.55 -10.16
C GLU A 78 6.03 9.42 -8.89
N SER A 79 4.89 9.57 -8.23
CA SER A 79 4.76 10.36 -6.99
C SER A 79 5.22 9.61 -5.73
N LEU A 80 5.46 8.30 -5.82
CA LEU A 80 5.77 7.48 -4.64
C LEU A 80 7.17 7.84 -4.12
N GLU A 81 7.25 8.25 -2.85
CA GLU A 81 8.50 8.66 -2.18
C GLU A 81 8.83 7.77 -0.97
N PHE A 82 7.83 7.05 -0.46
CA PHE A 82 7.98 6.13 0.66
C PHE A 82 7.21 4.82 0.43
N LEU A 83 7.93 3.70 0.57
CA LEU A 83 7.38 2.35 0.62
C LEU A 83 7.97 1.62 1.82
N ASN A 84 7.11 1.13 2.72
CA ASN A 84 7.52 0.29 3.85
C ASN A 84 6.96 -1.13 3.71
N LEU A 85 7.85 -2.11 3.65
CA LEU A 85 7.55 -3.55 3.63
C LEU A 85 8.22 -4.29 4.81
N SER A 86 8.74 -3.56 5.81
CA SER A 86 9.41 -4.17 6.97
C SER A 86 8.50 -5.15 7.70
N GLY A 87 9.02 -6.32 8.09
CA GLY A 87 8.24 -7.32 8.82
C GLY A 87 7.15 -8.04 8.02
N CYS A 88 7.10 -7.89 6.68
CA CYS A 88 6.24 -8.70 5.80
C CYS A 88 6.83 -10.09 5.59
N THR A 89 6.69 -10.97 6.58
CA THR A 89 7.39 -12.27 6.64
C THR A 89 6.96 -13.30 5.59
N ALA A 90 5.75 -13.20 5.03
CA ALA A 90 5.26 -14.13 4.01
C ALA A 90 5.55 -13.66 2.57
N LEU A 91 6.12 -12.46 2.41
CA LEU A 91 6.34 -11.85 1.11
C LEU A 91 7.46 -12.60 0.35
N LYS A 92 7.13 -13.12 -0.83
CA LYS A 92 8.07 -13.93 -1.63
C LYS A 92 8.70 -13.18 -2.82
N SER A 93 8.04 -12.13 -3.29
CA SER A 93 8.46 -11.34 -4.45
C SER A 93 8.55 -9.85 -4.07
N PHE A 94 9.37 -9.11 -4.80
CA PHE A 94 9.54 -7.67 -4.58
C PHE A 94 9.17 -6.89 -5.84
N PRO A 95 8.60 -5.68 -5.70
CA PRO A 95 8.24 -4.86 -6.84
C PRO A 95 9.47 -4.40 -7.62
N GLU A 96 9.25 -4.16 -8.91
CA GLU A 96 10.04 -3.19 -9.65
C GLU A 96 9.66 -1.78 -9.18
N ILE A 97 10.61 -1.07 -8.57
CA ILE A 97 10.34 0.19 -7.89
C ILE A 97 10.77 1.41 -8.73
N PRO A 98 10.05 2.56 -8.67
CA PRO A 98 10.44 3.75 -9.40
C PRO A 98 11.84 4.24 -9.03
N LYS A 99 12.56 4.80 -10.01
CA LYS A 99 13.93 5.33 -9.84
C LYS A 99 14.04 6.48 -8.83
N ARG A 100 12.93 7.07 -8.38
CA ARG A 100 12.89 8.33 -7.62
C ARG A 100 12.48 8.20 -6.15
N VAL A 101 12.14 7.01 -5.66
CA VAL A 101 11.70 6.88 -4.27
C VAL A 101 12.84 7.27 -3.34
N GLY A 102 12.71 8.43 -2.68
CA GLY A 102 13.77 9.08 -1.91
C GLY A 102 14.06 8.43 -0.56
N SER A 103 13.13 7.63 -0.04
CA SER A 103 13.31 6.84 1.17
C SER A 103 12.73 5.44 1.02
N PHE A 104 13.62 4.45 0.87
CA PHE A 104 13.29 3.04 0.97
C PHE A 104 13.79 2.50 2.29
N GLN A 105 12.89 2.17 3.21
CA GLN A 105 13.27 1.46 4.44
C GLN A 105 13.01 -0.04 4.23
N TYR A 106 14.08 -0.76 3.89
CA TYR A 106 14.11 -2.21 3.85
C TYR A 106 14.75 -2.71 5.16
N LEU A 107 13.97 -3.33 6.04
CA LEU A 107 14.48 -4.08 7.18
C LEU A 107 13.85 -5.47 7.10
N ILE A 108 14.69 -6.44 6.71
CA ILE A 108 14.43 -7.87 6.84
C ILE A 108 14.55 -8.24 8.31
#